data_AF-V4YKC3-F1
#
_entry.id   AF-V4YKC3-F1
#
_cell.length_a   1.000
_cell.length_b   1.000
_cell.length_c   1.000
_cell.angle_alpha   90.00
_cell.angle_beta   90.00
_cell.angle_gamma   90.00
#
_symmetry.space_group_name_H-M   'P 1'
#
loop_
_entity.id
_entity.type
_entity.pdbx_description
1 polymer ?
#
loop_
_entity_poly.entity_id
_entity_poly.type
_entity_poly.pdbx_seq_one_letter_code
_entity_poly.pdbx_strand_id
1 'polypeptide(L)'
;MSRHEHPSKTDLNTKAQRLAEYLREEASNGMIYFKGRFIAEEVGLSPKEIGALITQLQDTADDLTIEKWSYTGATTWRVEHT
;
A
#
# COMPACT_ATOMS: atom_id res chain seq x y z
N MET A 1 3.44 18.12 -25.76
CA MET A 1 3.59 18.63 -24.39
C MET A 1 3.11 17.54 -23.43
N SER A 2 4.01 16.71 -22.90
CA SER A 2 3.62 15.69 -21.91
C SER A 2 3.41 16.39 -20.57
N ARG A 3 2.15 16.54 -20.16
CA ARG A 3 1.80 17.12 -18.88
C ARG A 3 2.08 16.08 -17.79
N HIS A 4 3.21 16.22 -17.09
CA HIS A 4 3.38 15.54 -15.81
C HIS A 4 2.47 16.26 -14.81
N GLU A 5 1.23 15.78 -14.70
CA GLU A 5 0.31 16.21 -13.64
C GLU A 5 0.87 15.71 -12.31
N HIS A 6 1.28 16.64 -11.45
CA HIS A 6 1.60 16.29 -10.07
C HIS A 6 0.29 15.87 -9.40
N PRO A 7 0.21 14.67 -8.81
CA PRO A 7 -0.99 14.24 -8.10
C PRO A 7 -1.29 15.25 -6.99
N SER A 8 -2.55 15.70 -6.91
CA SER A 8 -2.96 16.60 -5.83
C SER A 8 -2.97 15.84 -4.50
N LYS A 9 -2.88 16.56 -3.38
CA LYS A 9 -2.95 15.96 -2.04
C LYS A 9 -4.24 15.15 -1.84
N THR A 10 -5.34 15.59 -2.46
CA THR A 10 -6.62 14.88 -2.45
C THR A 10 -6.52 13.54 -3.18
N ASP A 11 -5.89 13.52 -4.37
CA ASP A 11 -5.70 12.28 -5.13
C ASP A 11 -4.85 11.26 -4.35
N LEU A 12 -3.81 11.73 -3.67
CA LEU A 12 -2.97 10.87 -2.82
C LEU A 12 -3.75 10.30 -1.64
N ASN A 13 -4.63 11.09 -1.01
CA ASN A 13 -5.47 10.62 0.08
C ASN A 13 -6.47 9.55 -0.41
N THR A 14 -7.16 9.78 -1.53
CA THR A 14 -8.07 8.79 -2.11
C THR A 14 -7.35 7.48 -2.46
N LYS A 15 -6.13 7.56 -3.00
CA LYS A 15 -5.31 6.36 -3.28
C LYS A 15 -4.85 5.66 -2.00
N ALA A 16 -4.47 6.41 -0.96
CA ALA A 16 -4.09 5.87 0.34
C ALA A 16 -5.26 5.12 0.99
N GLN A 17 -6.45 5.72 0.97
CA GLN A 17 -7.68 5.13 1.49
C GLN A 17 -8.01 3.81 0.78
N ARG A 18 -7.98 3.81 -0.56
CA ARG A 18 -8.22 2.61 -1.36
C ARG A 18 -7.24 1.47 -1.03
N LEU A 19 -5.96 1.81 -0.90
CA LEU A 19 -4.95 0.82 -0.51
C LEU A 19 -5.19 0.32 0.92
N ALA A 20 -5.53 1.19 1.86
CA ALA A 20 -5.81 0.80 3.23
C ALA A 20 -7.04 -0.12 3.34
N GLU A 21 -8.13 0.17 2.62
CA GLU A 21 -9.31 -0.70 2.54
C GLU A 21 -8.95 -2.10 2.02
N TYR A 22 -8.22 -2.17 0.91
CA TYR A 22 -7.74 -3.45 0.38
C TYR A 22 -6.89 -4.22 1.40
N LEU A 23 -5.97 -3.55 2.10
CA LEU A 23 -5.13 -4.20 3.11
C LEU A 23 -5.93 -4.72 4.31
N ARG A 24 -6.98 -4.01 4.74
CA ARG A 24 -7.89 -4.45 5.81
C ARG A 24 -8.67 -5.68 5.42
N GLU A 25 -9.19 -5.70 4.19
CA GLU A 25 -9.96 -6.82 3.65
C GLU A 25 -9.09 -8.05 3.55
N GLU A 26 -7.89 -7.95 2.98
CA GLU A 26 -6.97 -9.07 2.86
C GLU A 26 -6.49 -9.58 4.23
N ALA A 27 -6.23 -8.69 5.17
CA ALA A 27 -5.81 -9.05 6.54
C ALA A 27 -6.96 -9.53 7.44
N SER A 28 -8.20 -9.53 6.97
CA SER A 28 -9.38 -9.88 7.80
C SER A 28 -9.35 -11.31 8.33
N ASN A 29 -8.68 -12.23 7.63
CA ASN A 29 -8.55 -13.63 8.00
C ASN A 29 -7.20 -13.98 8.66
N GLY A 30 -6.41 -12.95 9.02
CA GLY A 30 -5.11 -13.09 9.65
C GLY A 30 -4.00 -12.33 8.93
N MET A 31 -2.76 -12.54 9.36
CA MET A 31 -1.61 -11.84 8.78
C MET A 31 -1.36 -12.25 7.32
N ILE A 32 -1.06 -11.26 6.48
CA ILE A 32 -0.77 -11.45 5.06
C ILE A 32 0.64 -10.99 4.72
N TYR A 33 1.17 -11.52 3.61
CA TYR A 33 2.41 -11.06 3.01
C TYR A 33 2.19 -10.77 1.53
N PHE A 34 2.51 -9.57 1.08
CA PHE A 34 2.41 -9.22 -0.34
C PHE A 34 3.62 -8.45 -0.83
N LYS A 35 3.88 -8.54 -2.14
CA LYS A 35 4.85 -7.68 -2.82
C LYS A 35 4.07 -6.59 -3.54
N GLY A 36 4.44 -5.33 -3.36
CA GLY A 36 3.67 -4.21 -3.93
C GLY A 36 3.46 -4.29 -5.44
N ARG A 37 4.40 -4.89 -6.18
CA ARG A 37 4.25 -5.12 -7.63
C ARG A 37 3.12 -6.07 -8.03
N PHE A 38 2.67 -6.93 -7.13
CA PHE A 38 1.65 -7.94 -7.42
C PHE A 38 0.24 -7.42 -7.18
N ILE A 39 0.06 -6.51 -6.21
CA ILE A 39 -1.26 -5.92 -5.94
C ILE A 39 -1.52 -4.64 -6.77
N ALA A 40 -0.49 -4.13 -7.47
CA ALA A 40 -0.53 -2.92 -8.28
C ALA A 40 -1.75 -2.85 -9.20
N GLU A 41 -2.02 -3.91 -9.95
CA GLU A 41 -3.15 -3.97 -10.86
C GLU A 41 -4.50 -4.02 -10.13
N GLU A 42 -4.57 -4.72 -8.99
CA GLU A 42 -5.80 -4.89 -8.20
C GLU A 42 -6.29 -3.56 -7.59
N VAL A 43 -5.37 -2.76 -7.05
CA VAL A 43 -5.71 -1.44 -6.48
C VAL A 43 -5.62 -0.29 -7.51
N GLY A 44 -5.19 -0.58 -8.74
CA GLY A 44 -5.02 0.40 -9.80
C GLY A 44 -3.92 1.44 -9.51
N LEU A 45 -2.83 1.00 -8.88
CA LEU A 45 -1.68 1.82 -8.50
C LEU A 45 -0.40 1.29 -9.14
N SER A 46 0.58 2.15 -9.39
CA SER A 46 1.91 1.68 -9.76
C SER A 46 2.64 1.05 -8.56
N PRO A 47 3.60 0.12 -8.78
CA PRO A 47 4.43 -0.42 -7.70
C PRO A 47 5.16 0.66 -6.89
N LYS A 48 5.49 1.80 -7.53
CA LYS A 48 6.12 2.95 -6.89
C LYS A 48 5.16 3.68 -5.95
N GLU A 49 3.93 3.92 -6.40
CA GLU A 49 2.89 4.55 -5.57
C GLU A 49 2.57 3.68 -4.35
N ILE A 50 2.47 2.37 -4.53
CA ILE A 50 2.25 1.44 -3.41
C ILE A 50 3.36 1.56 -2.37
N GLY A 51 4.63 1.57 -2.79
CA GLY A 51 5.74 1.72 -1.84
C GLY A 51 5.67 3.02 -1.04
N ALA A 52 5.32 4.13 -1.68
CA ALA A 52 5.15 5.42 -1.02
C ALA A 52 3.95 5.43 -0.06
N LEU A 53 2.80 4.90 -0.51
CA LEU A 53 1.57 4.89 0.27
C LEU A 53 1.63 3.91 1.45
N ILE A 54 2.28 2.75 1.31
CA ILE A 54 2.49 1.84 2.45
C ILE A 54 3.38 2.49 3.51
N THR A 55 4.38 3.26 3.10
CA THR A 55 5.21 4.00 4.06
C THR A 55 4.37 5.04 4.80
N GLN A 56 3.48 5.75 4.11
CA GLN A 56 2.53 6.64 4.76
C GLN A 56 1.57 5.88 5.70
N LEU A 57 1.00 4.76 5.25
CA LEU A 57 0.03 3.99 6.03
C LEU A 57 0.63 3.37 7.30
N GLN A 58 1.91 2.97 7.29
CA GLN A 58 2.63 2.55 8.49
C GLN A 58 2.56 3.57 9.62
N ASP A 59 2.58 4.87 9.29
CA ASP A 59 2.58 5.96 10.27
C ASP A 59 1.17 6.45 10.61
N THR A 60 0.17 6.16 9.78
CA THR A 60 -1.18 6.77 9.87
C THR A 60 -2.33 5.81 10.09
N ALA A 61 -2.15 4.52 9.81
CA ALA A 61 -3.19 3.52 9.99
C ALA A 61 -3.06 2.90 11.38
N ASP A 62 -3.81 3.43 12.35
CA ASP A 62 -3.76 2.95 13.74
C ASP A 62 -4.32 1.52 13.90
N ASP A 63 -5.14 1.08 12.95
CA ASP A 63 -5.81 -0.22 12.95
C ASP A 63 -5.04 -1.33 12.21
N LEU A 64 -3.91 -0.99 11.58
CA LEU A 64 -3.07 -1.95 10.87
C LEU A 64 -1.64 -1.90 11.39
N THR A 65 -1.06 -3.07 11.64
CA THR A 65 0.39 -3.22 11.77
C THR A 65 0.96 -3.59 10.41
N ILE A 66 1.79 -2.71 9.84
CA ILE A 66 2.42 -2.92 8.53
C ILE A 66 3.94 -2.93 8.71
N GLU A 67 4.60 -4.00 8.28
CA GLU A 67 6.04 -4.17 8.45
C GLU A 67 6.73 -4.50 7.14
N LYS A 68 7.89 -3.87 6.91
CA LYS A 68 8.74 -4.20 5.77
C LYS A 68 9.42 -5.55 6.01
N TRP A 69 9.10 -6.53 5.17
CA TRP A 69 9.71 -7.85 5.16
C TRP A 69 10.52 -8.07 3.87
N SER A 70 11.79 -8.47 3.95
CA SER A 70 12.59 -8.72 2.74
C SER A 70 13.44 -9.96 2.89
N TYR A 71 13.09 -10.99 2.11
CA TYR A 71 13.87 -12.23 2.03
C TYR A 71 14.67 -12.34 0.72
N THR A 72 14.15 -11.81 -0.40
CA THR A 72 14.83 -11.77 -1.71
C THR A 72 14.27 -10.66 -2.61
N GLY A 73 15.14 -9.92 -3.32
CA GLY A 73 14.93 -9.13 -4.56
C GLY A 73 13.85 -8.03 -4.63
N ALA A 74 12.66 -8.25 -4.07
CA ALA A 74 11.52 -7.33 -4.07
C ALA A 74 10.96 -7.20 -2.65
N THR A 75 10.66 -5.95 -2.25
CA THR A 75 10.06 -5.63 -0.96
C THR A 75 8.76 -6.38 -0.77
N THR A 76 8.70 -7.15 0.31
CA THR A 76 7.48 -7.79 0.81
C THR A 76 6.99 -6.96 1.99
N TRP A 77 5.69 -6.88 2.17
CA TRP A 77 5.10 -6.22 3.32
C TRP A 77 4.29 -7.26 4.06
N ARG A 78 4.51 -7.33 5.37
CA ARG A 78 3.67 -8.08 6.30
C ARG A 78 2.59 -7.12 6.79
N VAL A 79 1.33 -7.54 6.76
CA VAL A 79 0.22 -6.74 7.28
C VAL A 79 -0.69 -7.60 8.14
N GLU A 80 -1.11 -7.06 9.27
CA GLU A 80 -2.12 -7.63 10.15
C GLU A 80 -2.94 -6.50 10.79
N HIS A 81 -4.11 -6.82 11.32
CA HIS A 81 -4.85 -5.91 12.20
C HIS A 81 -4.11 -5.79 13.54
N THR A 82 -4.11 -4.58 14.11
CA THR A 82 -3.53 -4.29 15.44
C THR A 82 -4.38 -4.87 16.57
#